data_AF-A0A1C5THW2-F1
#
_entry.id   AF-A0A1C5THW2-F1
#
_cell.length_a   1.000
_cell.length_b   1.000
_cell.length_c   1.000
_cell.angle_alpha   90.00
_cell.angle_beta   90.00
_cell.angle_gamma   90.00
#
_symmetry.space_group_name_H-M   'P 1'
#
loop_
_entity.id
_entity.type
_entity.pdbx_description
1 polymer ?
#
loop_
_entity_poly.entity_id
_entity_poly.type
_entity_poly.pdbx_seq_one_letter_code
_entity_poly.pdbx_strand_id
1 'polypeptide(L)'
;MLIGTIVTFINLLIFALIVSGLIYLFILLVKALRKYLKAEPIRKEKAETARSLGEVLKSHRTACKMTQEFVAEALGVSRQAVSKWESGVSHS
;
A
#
# COMPACT_ATOMS: atom_id res chain seq x y z
N MET A 1 -9.32 19.28 58.47
CA MET A 1 -10.10 18.40 57.56
C MET A 1 -10.29 19.03 56.18
N LEU A 2 -10.68 20.31 56.06
CA LEU A 2 -10.94 20.99 54.79
C LEU A 2 -9.73 21.10 53.82
N ILE A 3 -8.54 21.41 54.33
CA ILE A 3 -7.33 21.57 53.49
C ILE A 3 -6.91 20.22 52.88
N GLY A 4 -6.98 19.14 53.66
CA GLY A 4 -6.67 17.78 53.18
C GLY A 4 -7.60 17.35 52.05
N THR A 5 -8.90 17.61 52.17
CA THR A 5 -9.88 17.28 51.11
C THR A 5 -9.64 18.06 49.82
N ILE A 6 -9.22 19.33 49.91
CA ILE A 6 -8.88 20.14 48.73
C ILE A 6 -7.64 19.59 48.03
N VAL A 7 -6.60 19.23 48.79
CA VAL A 7 -5.36 18.64 48.24
C VAL A 7 -5.65 17.30 47.56
N THR A 8 -6.50 16.44 48.13
CA THR A 8 -6.92 15.19 47.50
C THR A 8 -7.65 15.42 46.18
N PHE A 9 -8.54 16.41 46.11
CA PHE A 9 -9.25 16.77 44.89
C PHE A 9 -8.30 17.25 43.78
N ILE A 10 -7.32 18.09 44.13
CA ILE A 10 -6.32 18.57 43.17
C ILE A 10 -5.50 17.41 42.62
N ASN A 11 -5.05 16.49 43.48
CA ASN A 11 -4.30 15.30 43.04
C ASN A 11 -5.14 14.39 42.13
N LEU A 12 -6.44 14.22 42.42
CA LEU A 12 -7.36 13.44 41.57
C LEU A 12 -7.49 14.09 40.18
N LEU A 13 -7.62 15.42 40.11
CA LEU A 13 -7.69 16.14 38.85
C LEU A 13 -6.40 16.00 38.03
N ILE A 14 -5.24 16.14 38.67
CA ILE A 14 -3.94 15.96 38.01
C ILE A 14 -3.81 14.52 37.49
N PHE A 15 -4.18 13.53 38.29
CA PHE A 15 -4.16 12.13 37.88
C PHE A 15 -5.07 11.87 36.67
N ALA A 16 -6.30 12.42 36.68
CA ALA A 16 -7.22 12.31 35.56
C ALA A 16 -6.66 12.94 34.28
N LEU A 17 -6.00 14.10 34.38
CA LEU A 17 -5.33 14.74 33.24
C LEU A 17 -4.22 13.85 32.68
N ILE A 18 -3.36 13.29 33.53
CA ILE A 18 -2.30 12.37 33.11
C ILE A 18 -2.88 11.15 32.39
N VAL A 19 -3.89 10.51 32.98
CA VAL A 19 -4.54 9.33 32.39
C VAL A 19 -5.17 9.67 31.03
N SER A 20 -5.85 10.81 30.91
CA SER A 20 -6.41 11.26 29.64
C SER A 20 -5.34 11.49 28.56
N GLY A 21 -4.19 12.06 28.94
CA GLY A 21 -3.05 12.26 28.05
C GLY A 21 -2.46 10.93 27.56
N LEU A 22 -2.34 9.93 28.44
CA LEU A 22 -1.88 8.59 28.08
C LEU A 22 -2.85 7.88 27.13
N ILE A 23 -4.16 7.97 27.39
CA ILE A 23 -5.19 7.42 26.51
C ILE A 23 -5.12 8.10 25.13
N TYR A 24 -4.99 9.42 25.09
CA TYR A 24 -4.87 10.16 23.84
C TYR A 24 -3.64 9.72 23.03
N LEU A 25 -2.48 9.59 23.68
CA LEU A 25 -1.25 9.11 23.05
C LEU A 25 -1.41 7.70 22.48
N PHE A 26 -2.06 6.81 23.23
CA PHE A 26 -2.36 5.45 22.76
C PHE A 26 -3.25 5.44 21.52
N ILE A 27 -4.31 6.27 21.49
CA ILE A 27 -5.17 6.44 20.31
C ILE A 27 -4.36 6.92 19.10
N LEU A 28 -3.42 7.84 19.31
CA LEU A 28 -2.57 8.38 18.24
C LEU A 28 -1.64 7.30 17.67
N LEU A 29 -1.05 6.45 18.53
CA LEU A 29 -0.26 5.29 18.10
C LEU A 29 -1.10 4.31 17.28
N VAL A 30 -2.31 3.97 17.71
CA VAL A 30 -3.20 3.07 16.96
C VAL A 30 -3.58 3.68 15.61
N LYS A 31 -3.87 4.99 15.56
CA LYS A 31 -4.15 5.70 14.30
C LYS A 31 -2.95 5.67 13.35
N ALA A 32 -1.74 5.91 13.87
CA ALA A 32 -0.51 5.83 13.10
C ALA A 32 -0.30 4.41 12.56
N LEU A 33 -0.37 3.39 13.41
CA LEU A 33 -0.22 1.98 13.02
C LEU A 33 -1.24 1.57 11.95
N ARG A 34 -2.52 1.93 12.12
CA ARG A 34 -3.56 1.68 11.10
C ARG A 34 -3.23 2.37 9.78
N LYS A 35 -2.69 3.59 9.81
CA LYS A 35 -2.28 4.33 8.60
C LYS A 35 -1.09 3.62 7.92
N TYR A 36 -0.09 3.19 8.68
CA TYR A 36 1.07 2.46 8.15
C TYR A 36 0.65 1.12 7.54
N LEU A 37 -0.13 0.32 8.26
CA LEU A 37 -0.61 -0.99 7.80
C LEU A 37 -1.58 -0.92 6.63
N LYS A 38 -2.31 0.19 6.43
CA LYS A 38 -3.10 0.40 5.21
C LYS A 38 -2.24 0.88 4.04
N ALA A 39 -1.18 1.64 4.29
CA ALA A 39 -0.33 2.20 3.25
C ALA A 39 0.62 1.16 2.62
N GLU A 40 1.03 0.14 3.37
CA GLU A 40 1.90 -0.94 2.90
C GLU A 40 1.26 -1.86 1.83
N PRO A 41 0.05 -2.43 2.03
CA PRO A 41 -0.60 -3.27 1.04
C PRO A 41 -0.94 -2.47 -0.22
N ILE A 42 -1.39 -1.22 -0.08
CA ILE A 42 -1.69 -0.36 -1.23
C ILE A 42 -0.43 -0.08 -2.06
N ARG A 43 0.76 0.05 -1.44
CA ARG A 43 2.01 0.24 -2.18
C ARG A 43 2.48 -1.05 -2.88
N LYS A 44 2.33 -2.21 -2.25
CA LYS A 44 2.68 -3.51 -2.84
C LYS A 44 1.73 -3.86 -3.98
N GLU A 45 0.43 -3.72 -3.76
CA GLU A 45 -0.61 -3.91 -4.76
C GLU A 45 -0.44 -2.92 -5.92
N LYS A 46 -0.15 -1.65 -5.65
CA LYS A 46 0.18 -0.68 -6.72
C LYS A 46 1.50 -0.99 -7.41
N ALA A 47 2.52 -1.54 -6.75
CA ALA A 47 3.78 -1.92 -7.40
C ALA A 47 3.62 -3.16 -8.28
N GLU A 48 2.79 -4.11 -7.86
CA GLU A 48 2.42 -5.29 -8.65
C GLU A 48 1.48 -4.92 -9.79
N THR A 49 0.51 -4.04 -9.56
CA THR A 49 -0.38 -3.46 -10.59
C THR A 49 0.37 -2.48 -11.51
N ALA A 50 1.46 -1.87 -11.03
CA ALA A 50 2.34 -1.02 -11.84
C ALA A 50 3.32 -1.82 -12.69
N ARG A 51 3.43 -3.15 -12.53
CA ARG A 51 3.88 -3.97 -13.66
C ARG A 51 2.80 -3.83 -14.70
N SER A 52 3.08 -3.01 -15.72
CA SER A 52 2.16 -2.81 -16.82
C SER A 52 1.77 -4.19 -17.40
N LEU A 53 0.54 -4.31 -17.89
CA LEU A 53 0.07 -5.53 -18.58
C LEU A 53 1.10 -6.01 -19.62
N GLY A 54 1.77 -5.08 -20.30
CA GLY A 54 2.85 -5.37 -21.24
C GLY A 54 4.09 -6.01 -20.62
N GLU A 55 4.50 -5.56 -19.44
CA GLU A 55 5.63 -6.14 -18.72
C GLU A 55 5.32 -7.55 -18.21
N VAL A 56 4.07 -7.78 -17.77
CA VAL A 56 3.59 -9.12 -17.42
C VAL A 56 3.61 -10.03 -18.65
N LEU A 57 3.07 -9.59 -19.79
CA LEU A 57 3.10 -10.35 -21.04
C LEU A 57 4.53 -10.72 -21.46
N LYS A 58 5.44 -9.73 -21.43
CA LYS A 58 6.84 -9.93 -21.80
C LYS A 58 7.52 -10.94 -20.88
N SER A 59 7.28 -10.83 -19.57
CA SER A 59 7.86 -11.75 -18.57
C SER A 59 7.36 -13.19 -18.73
N HIS A 60 6.08 -13.37 -19.04
CA HIS A 60 5.51 -14.69 -19.29
C HIS A 60 6.08 -15.30 -20.56
N ARG A 61 6.17 -14.52 -21.65
CA ARG A 61 6.76 -14.97 -22.91
C ARG A 61 8.20 -15.42 -22.75
N THR A 62 9.04 -14.65 -22.03
CA THR A 62 10.45 -15.02 -21.80
C THR A 62 10.58 -16.22 -20.87
N ALA A 63 9.72 -16.35 -19.85
CA ALA A 63 9.66 -17.54 -18.99
C ALA A 63 9.33 -18.81 -19.80
N CYS A 64 8.43 -18.70 -20.79
CA CYS A 64 8.11 -19.78 -21.73
C CYS A 64 9.13 -19.96 -22.86
N LYS A 65 10.24 -19.20 -22.87
CA LYS A 65 11.28 -19.22 -23.91
C LYS A 65 10.75 -18.97 -25.34
N MET A 66 9.71 -18.14 -25.46
CA MET A 66 9.09 -17.81 -26.74
C MET A 66 9.58 -16.46 -27.28
N THR A 67 9.53 -16.28 -28.59
CA THR A 67 9.82 -14.99 -29.27
C THR A 67 8.52 -14.24 -29.56
N GLN A 68 8.61 -12.93 -29.82
CA GLN A 68 7.41 -12.14 -30.17
C GLN A 68 6.80 -12.63 -31.49
N GLU A 69 7.66 -13.08 -32.41
CA GLU A 69 7.30 -13.66 -33.70
C GLU A 69 6.51 -14.95 -33.51
N PHE A 70 6.97 -15.83 -32.63
CA PHE A 70 6.28 -17.08 -32.32
C PHE A 70 4.91 -16.85 -31.69
N VAL A 71 4.81 -15.93 -30.72
CA VAL A 71 3.53 -15.57 -30.09
C VAL A 71 2.59 -14.92 -31.08
N ALA A 72 3.11 -14.07 -31.98
CA ALA A 72 2.32 -13.42 -33.02
C ALA A 72 1.74 -14.43 -34.01
N GLU A 73 2.56 -15.39 -34.47
CA GLU A 73 2.15 -16.48 -35.34
C GLU A 73 1.05 -17.34 -34.68
N ALA A 74 1.26 -17.75 -33.42
CA ALA A 74 0.30 -18.57 -32.68
C ALA A 74 -1.05 -17.87 -32.45
N LEU A 75 -1.05 -16.54 -32.29
CA LEU A 75 -2.25 -15.73 -32.07
C LEU A 75 -2.86 -15.17 -33.37
N GLY A 76 -2.23 -15.39 -34.53
CA GLY A 76 -2.70 -14.85 -35.81
C GLY A 76 -2.64 -13.33 -35.90
N VAL A 77 -1.71 -12.69 -35.19
CA VAL A 77 -1.52 -11.23 -35.17
C VAL A 77 -0.14 -10.85 -35.71
N SER A 78 0.10 -9.56 -35.93
CA SER A 78 1.44 -9.10 -36.30
C SER A 78 2.38 -9.10 -35.10
N ARG A 79 3.68 -9.38 -35.33
CA ARG A 79 4.74 -9.20 -34.32
C ARG A 79 4.74 -7.79 -33.72
N GLN A 80 4.37 -6.78 -34.51
CA GLN A 80 4.24 -5.40 -34.06
C GLN A 80 3.11 -5.20 -33.06
N ALA A 81 2.00 -5.95 -33.17
CA ALA A 81 0.93 -5.93 -32.17
C ALA A 81 1.42 -6.45 -30.82
N VAL A 82 2.16 -7.57 -30.82
CA VAL A 82 2.78 -8.13 -29.60
C VAL A 82 3.78 -7.15 -28.99
N SER A 83 4.61 -6.48 -29.82
CA SER A 83 5.54 -5.43 -29.36
C SER A 83 4.81 -4.26 -28.69
N LYS A 84 3.70 -3.81 -29.27
CA LYS A 84 2.85 -2.73 -28.71
C LYS A 84 2.20 -3.14 -27.39
N TRP A 85 1.70 -4.38 -27.30
CA TRP A 85 1.16 -4.92 -26.07
C TRP A 85 2.23 -4.97 -24.97
N GLU A 86 3.43 -5.46 -25.27
CA GLU A 86 4.54 -5.57 -24.33
C GLU A 86 5.15 -4.22 -23.90
N SER A 87 5.00 -3.18 -24.72
CA SER A 87 5.52 -1.83 -24.44
C SER A 87 4.46 -0.87 -23.88
N GLY A 88 3.18 -1.29 -23.83
CA GLY A 88 2.08 -0.45 -23.37
C GLY A 88 1.71 0.70 -24.32
N VAL A 89 2.19 0.65 -25.58
CA VAL A 89 1.98 1.71 -26.57
C VAL A 89 0.72 1.41 -27.38
N SER A 90 -0.36 2.14 -27.10
CA SER A 90 -1.67 1.93 -27.76
C SER A 90 -1.85 2.70 -29.08
N HIS A 91 -0.93 3.61 -29.43
CA HIS A 91 -0.94 4.37 -30.69
C HIS A 91 0.45 4.46 -31.30
N SER A 92 0.49 4.47 -32.64
CA SER A 92 1.68 4.45 -33.51
C SER A 92 2.80 5.40 -33.11
#